data_AF-A0A9X2JCJ0-F1
#
_entry.id   AF-A0A9X2JCJ0-F1
#
_cell.length_a   1.000
_cell.length_b   1.000
_cell.length_c   1.000
_cell.angle_alpha   90.00
_cell.angle_beta   90.00
_cell.angle_gamma   90.00
#
_symmetry.space_group_name_H-M   'P 1'
#
loop_
_entity.id
_entity.type
_entity.pdbx_description
1 polymer ?
#
loop_
_entity_poly.entity_id
_entity_poly.type
_entity_poly.pdbx_seq_one_letter_code
_entity_poly.pdbx_strand_id
1 'polypeptide(L)'
;MQQLFKLLVVFFIGLGVLTLCSKSQLKPEYNVRVLKYTLDNSDNVLTFALGDNFYIAYDTIQCGLYKVWRGGLAANDSSISAVGELFYENYLLNSDIKLIDTSGRGYSPAVKFMGFSIKENSICICYEVTNEDKKFIIEETIKGESENHTCKLLRIYSFNKQPENTQIGIYIPNSSIRKPLTITARNGEVASGMDKLLLPESSKSQFTLIFNE
;
A
#
# COMPACT_ATOMS: atom_id res chain seq x y z
N MET A 1 -6.12 -50.69 -46.27
CA MET A 1 -5.22 -49.58 -45.89
C MET A 1 -5.83 -48.18 -46.10
N GLN A 2 -6.40 -47.85 -47.26
CA GLN A 2 -6.97 -46.51 -47.53
C GLN A 2 -8.09 -46.06 -46.56
N GLN A 3 -8.97 -46.96 -46.11
CA GLN A 3 -10.04 -46.59 -45.17
C GLN A 3 -9.52 -46.32 -43.74
N LEU A 4 -8.49 -47.04 -43.30
CA LEU A 4 -7.87 -46.83 -42.00
C LEU A 4 -7.19 -45.45 -41.94
N PHE A 5 -6.56 -45.03 -43.05
CA PHE A 5 -5.90 -43.73 -43.16
C PHE A 5 -6.90 -42.55 -43.11
N LYS A 6 -8.07 -42.69 -43.75
CA LYS A 6 -9.14 -41.68 -43.69
C LYS A 6 -9.69 -41.51 -42.27
N LEU A 7 -9.88 -42.61 -41.53
CA LEU A 7 -10.37 -42.55 -40.15
C LEU A 7 -9.36 -41.85 -39.21
N LEU A 8 -8.07 -42.12 -39.42
CA LEU A 8 -6.97 -41.53 -38.66
C LEU A 8 -6.85 -40.02 -38.90
N VAL A 9 -7.00 -39.56 -40.14
CA VAL A 9 -6.97 -38.13 -40.48
C VAL A 9 -8.16 -37.39 -39.86
N VAL A 10 -9.37 -37.96 -39.88
CA VAL A 10 -10.54 -37.36 -39.24
C VAL A 10 -10.39 -37.30 -37.71
N PHE A 11 -9.80 -38.34 -37.11
CA PHE A 11 -9.52 -38.37 -35.67
C PHE A 11 -8.50 -37.29 -35.26
N PHE A 12 -7.43 -37.10 -36.03
CA PHE A 12 -6.44 -36.05 -35.75
C PHE A 12 -6.97 -34.63 -35.98
N ILE A 13 -7.83 -34.42 -36.99
CA ILE A 13 -8.50 -33.13 -37.21
C ILE A 13 -9.49 -32.86 -36.07
N GLY A 14 -10.22 -33.87 -35.59
CA GLY A 14 -11.10 -33.76 -34.43
C GLY A 14 -10.35 -33.44 -33.13
N LEU A 15 -9.16 -34.02 -32.92
CA LEU A 15 -8.31 -33.73 -31.77
C LEU A 15 -7.75 -32.29 -31.80
N GLY A 16 -7.44 -31.76 -32.98
CA GLY A 16 -6.92 -30.40 -33.16
C GLY A 16 -7.93 -29.29 -32.86
N VAL A 17 -9.23 -29.55 -33.01
CA VAL A 17 -10.29 -28.57 -32.70
C VAL A 17 -10.56 -28.47 -31.19
N LEU A 18 -10.24 -29.51 -30.41
CA LEU A 18 -10.44 -29.52 -28.96
C LEU A 18 -9.34 -28.80 -28.16
N THR A 19 -8.21 -28.43 -28.78
CA THR A 19 -7.12 -27.72 -28.11
C THR A 19 -7.15 -26.19 -28.28
N LEU A 20 -8.07 -25.65 -29.07
CA LEU A 20 -8.16 -24.20 -29.33
C LEU A 20 -9.04 -23.40 -28.35
N CYS A 21 -9.73 -24.04 -27.41
CA CYS A 21 -10.43 -23.34 -26.34
C CYS A 21 -9.56 -23.22 -25.08
N SER A 22 -8.37 -22.62 -25.21
CA SER A 22 -7.72 -21.99 -24.07
C SER A 22 -8.51 -20.73 -23.75
N LYS A 23 -9.34 -20.75 -22.71
CA LYS A 23 -9.90 -19.52 -22.11
C LYS A 23 -8.70 -18.60 -21.88
N SER A 24 -8.62 -17.49 -22.60
CA SER A 24 -7.69 -16.43 -22.28
C SER A 24 -8.00 -15.99 -20.86
N GLN A 25 -7.22 -16.48 -19.89
CA GLN A 25 -7.25 -15.90 -18.56
C GLN A 25 -6.83 -14.45 -18.76
N LEU A 26 -7.76 -13.52 -18.53
CA LEU A 26 -7.48 -12.10 -18.43
C LEU A 26 -6.46 -11.96 -17.30
N LYS A 27 -5.17 -11.94 -17.68
CA LYS A 27 -4.11 -11.62 -16.74
C LYS A 27 -4.37 -10.19 -16.30
N PRO A 28 -4.50 -9.91 -15.00
CA PRO A 28 -4.69 -8.54 -14.55
C PRO A 28 -3.55 -7.68 -15.10
N GLU A 29 -3.92 -6.49 -15.58
CA GLU A 29 -3.00 -5.53 -16.19
C GLU A 29 -1.89 -5.10 -15.22
N TYR A 30 -2.19 -5.14 -13.91
CA TYR A 30 -1.31 -4.71 -12.83
C TYR A 30 -1.04 -5.85 -11.84
N ASN A 31 0.17 -5.84 -11.27
CA ASN A 31 0.59 -6.77 -10.21
C ASN A 31 -0.06 -6.43 -8.85
N VAL A 32 -0.49 -5.18 -8.67
CA VAL A 32 -1.15 -4.74 -7.44
C VAL A 32 -2.57 -5.28 -7.35
N ARG A 33 -2.92 -5.90 -6.23
CA ARG A 33 -4.27 -6.41 -5.94
C ARG A 33 -4.76 -5.89 -4.61
N VAL A 34 -6.05 -5.55 -4.54
CA VAL A 34 -6.72 -5.19 -3.28
C VAL A 34 -7.49 -6.38 -2.73
N LEU A 35 -7.41 -6.57 -1.42
CA LEU A 35 -8.18 -7.56 -0.67
C LEU A 35 -9.12 -6.83 0.28
N LYS A 36 -10.40 -7.21 0.24
CA LYS A 36 -11.49 -6.61 1.04
C LYS A 36 -11.97 -7.59 2.10
N TYR A 37 -11.03 -8.16 2.84
CA TYR A 37 -11.31 -9.02 4.00
C TYR A 37 -10.77 -8.33 5.24
N THR A 38 -11.46 -8.53 6.35
CA THR A 38 -11.01 -8.13 7.69
C THR A 38 -9.61 -8.69 7.95
N LEU A 39 -8.63 -7.81 8.21
CA LEU A 39 -7.25 -8.20 8.52
C LEU A 39 -7.06 -8.16 10.04
N ASP A 40 -6.65 -9.28 10.65
CA ASP A 40 -6.37 -9.40 12.08
C ASP A 40 -7.52 -8.88 12.96
N ASN A 41 -8.76 -9.16 12.55
CA ASN A 41 -10.01 -8.70 13.16
C ASN A 41 -10.24 -7.17 13.09
N SER A 42 -9.53 -6.45 12.21
CA SER A 42 -9.79 -5.05 11.89
C SER A 42 -10.57 -4.91 10.58
N ASP A 43 -11.82 -4.45 10.69
CA ASP A 43 -12.75 -4.32 9.55
C ASP A 43 -12.48 -3.08 8.69
N ASN A 44 -11.73 -2.11 9.22
CA ASN A 44 -11.48 -0.82 8.56
C ASN A 44 -10.10 -0.76 7.91
N VAL A 45 -9.60 -1.89 7.42
CA VAL A 45 -8.28 -2.00 6.83
C VAL A 45 -8.37 -2.46 5.38
N LEU A 46 -7.74 -1.70 4.48
CA LEU A 46 -7.53 -2.12 3.10
C LEU A 46 -6.18 -2.81 2.99
N THR A 47 -6.21 -4.06 2.52
CA THR A 47 -4.99 -4.82 2.27
C THR A 47 -4.64 -4.80 0.79
N PHE A 48 -3.38 -4.55 0.48
CA PHE A 48 -2.86 -4.56 -0.88
C PHE A 48 -1.69 -5.53 -1.00
N ALA A 49 -1.76 -6.41 -1.99
CA ALA A 49 -0.61 -7.19 -2.46
C ALA A 49 0.10 -6.38 -3.55
N LEU A 50 1.39 -6.09 -3.37
CA LEU A 50 2.18 -5.26 -4.30
C LEU A 50 2.96 -6.09 -5.34
N GLY A 51 3.02 -7.42 -5.16
CA GLY A 51 3.83 -8.36 -5.95
C GLY A 51 4.84 -9.08 -5.05
N ASP A 52 5.43 -10.18 -5.53
CA ASP A 52 6.54 -10.88 -4.86
C ASP A 52 6.35 -11.14 -3.36
N ASN A 53 5.14 -11.57 -2.97
CA ASN A 53 4.76 -11.82 -1.59
C ASN A 53 4.87 -10.59 -0.66
N PHE A 54 4.92 -9.38 -1.20
CA PHE A 54 4.97 -8.13 -0.47
C PHE A 54 3.58 -7.53 -0.30
N TYR A 55 3.23 -7.21 0.95
CA TYR A 55 1.91 -6.72 1.30
C TYR A 55 2.00 -5.48 2.17
N ILE A 56 1.04 -4.58 1.97
CA ILE A 56 0.77 -3.47 2.86
C ILE A 56 -0.69 -3.45 3.24
N ALA A 57 -0.99 -2.86 4.39
CA ALA A 57 -2.34 -2.64 4.83
C ALA A 57 -2.50 -1.22 5.35
N TYR A 58 -3.67 -0.63 5.10
CA TYR A 58 -3.98 0.76 5.42
C TYR A 58 -5.25 0.86 6.23
N ASP A 59 -5.19 1.59 7.35
CA ASP A 59 -6.37 1.91 8.14
C ASP A 59 -7.14 3.06 7.48
N THR A 60 -8.42 2.84 7.17
CA THR A 60 -9.30 3.82 6.53
C THR A 60 -10.00 4.76 7.50
N ILE A 61 -10.01 4.46 8.80
CA ILE A 61 -10.48 5.40 9.83
C ILE A 61 -9.37 6.39 10.18
N GLN A 62 -8.17 5.86 10.41
CA GLN A 62 -7.04 6.64 10.89
C GLN A 62 -6.20 7.21 9.75
N CYS A 63 -6.45 6.80 8.50
CA CYS A 63 -5.74 7.31 7.32
C CYS A 63 -4.21 7.16 7.45
N GLY A 64 -3.76 5.96 7.80
CA GLY A 64 -2.37 5.69 8.08
C GLY A 64 -1.97 4.28 7.71
N LEU A 65 -0.66 4.08 7.56
CA LEU A 65 -0.10 2.76 7.31
C LEU A 65 -0.39 1.88 8.54
N TYR A 66 -1.08 0.77 8.32
CA TYR A 66 -1.41 -0.19 9.38
C TYR A 66 -0.34 -1.27 9.49
N LYS A 67 0.02 -1.92 8.38
CA LYS A 67 0.93 -3.07 8.40
C LYS A 67 1.77 -3.17 7.12
N VAL A 68 3.00 -3.67 7.24
CA VAL A 68 3.90 -4.01 6.13
C VAL A 68 4.56 -5.35 6.42
N TRP A 69 4.42 -6.31 5.50
CA TRP A 69 4.98 -7.65 5.69
C TRP A 69 5.32 -8.32 4.36
N ARG A 70 6.16 -9.34 4.43
CA ARG A 70 6.45 -10.25 3.32
C ARG A 70 6.09 -11.68 3.69
N GLY A 71 5.40 -12.37 2.80
CA GLY A 71 4.98 -13.75 2.98
C GLY A 71 3.63 -14.01 2.33
N GLY A 72 2.58 -14.12 3.14
CA GLY A 72 1.26 -14.45 2.65
C GLY A 72 0.15 -14.04 3.59
N LEU A 73 -1.00 -14.66 3.35
CA LEU A 73 -2.22 -14.50 4.11
C LEU A 73 -2.72 -15.88 4.50
N ALA A 74 -3.08 -16.05 5.77
CA ALA A 74 -3.88 -17.19 6.22
C ALA A 74 -5.35 -16.75 6.28
N ALA A 75 -6.24 -17.56 5.72
CA ALA A 75 -7.68 -17.36 5.87
C ALA A 75 -8.17 -18.14 7.09
N ASN A 76 -8.97 -17.46 7.90
CA ASN A 76 -9.77 -18.02 8.99
C ASN A 76 -11.25 -17.90 8.60
N ASP A 77 -12.16 -18.40 9.45
CA ASP A 77 -13.60 -18.49 9.13
C ASP A 77 -14.23 -17.17 8.61
N SER A 78 -13.79 -16.02 9.12
CA SER A 78 -14.34 -14.70 8.74
C SER A 78 -13.29 -13.61 8.52
N SER A 79 -12.00 -13.91 8.62
CA SER A 79 -10.92 -12.93 8.56
C SER A 79 -9.68 -13.50 7.90
N ILE A 80 -8.75 -12.62 7.53
CA ILE A 80 -7.41 -12.98 7.10
C ILE A 80 -6.40 -12.51 8.13
N SER A 81 -5.27 -13.20 8.23
CA SER A 81 -4.13 -12.78 9.05
C SER A 81 -2.87 -12.73 8.23
N ALA A 82 -2.01 -11.77 8.56
CA ALA A 82 -0.68 -11.65 7.96
C ALA A 82 0.19 -12.84 8.38
N VAL A 83 0.83 -13.51 7.42
CA VAL A 83 1.75 -14.62 7.66
C VAL A 83 3.11 -14.30 7.05
N GLY A 84 4.17 -14.57 7.79
CA GLY A 84 5.55 -14.36 7.35
C GLY A 84 6.25 -13.28 8.15
N GLU A 85 7.11 -12.54 7.48
CA GLU A 85 7.99 -11.57 8.10
C GLU A 85 7.34 -10.19 8.19
N LEU A 86 7.21 -9.70 9.41
CA LEU A 86 6.58 -8.42 9.72
C LEU A 86 7.65 -7.31 9.81
N PHE A 87 7.51 -6.25 9.01
CA PHE A 87 8.42 -5.11 9.00
C PHE A 87 7.87 -3.90 9.76
N TYR A 88 6.56 -3.71 9.71
CA TYR A 88 5.88 -2.60 10.35
C TYR A 88 4.46 -2.99 10.78
N GLU A 89 4.04 -2.53 11.96
CA GLU A 89 2.67 -2.69 12.46
C GLU A 89 2.29 -1.57 13.44
N ASN A 90 1.29 -0.79 13.06
CA ASN A 90 0.70 0.27 13.86
C ASN A 90 -0.48 -0.26 14.70
N TYR A 91 -0.17 -0.97 15.78
CA TYR A 91 -1.17 -1.56 16.68
C TYR A 91 -1.98 -0.52 17.47
N LEU A 92 -1.44 0.70 17.63
CA LEU A 92 -2.12 1.80 18.31
C LEU A 92 -3.19 2.46 17.43
N LEU A 93 -3.25 2.11 16.14
CA LEU A 93 -4.18 2.69 15.17
C LEU A 93 -4.13 4.23 15.23
N ASN A 94 -2.92 4.79 15.26
CA ASN A 94 -2.73 6.23 15.19
C ASN A 94 -2.73 6.68 13.74
N SER A 95 -3.33 7.84 13.46
CA SER A 95 -3.14 8.49 12.16
C SER A 95 -1.67 8.85 11.94
N ASP A 96 -1.19 8.57 10.72
CA ASP A 96 0.11 9.04 10.24
C ASP A 96 0.11 10.57 10.13
N ILE A 97 -1.02 11.22 9.87
CA ILE A 97 -1.05 12.66 9.58
C ILE A 97 -0.98 13.47 10.89
N LYS A 98 -0.02 14.38 10.96
CA LYS A 98 0.12 15.42 11.98
C LYS A 98 0.17 16.78 11.34
N LEU A 99 -0.32 17.80 12.05
CA LEU A 99 -0.09 19.19 11.73
C LEU A 99 0.80 19.80 12.79
N ILE A 100 1.72 20.66 12.36
CA ILE A 100 2.69 21.34 13.20
C ILE A 100 2.41 22.82 13.08
N ASP A 101 2.08 23.47 14.19
CA ASP A 101 1.83 24.92 14.20
C ASP A 101 3.13 25.74 14.17
N THR A 102 3.00 27.07 14.10
CA THR A 102 4.15 28.00 14.10
C THR A 102 4.97 27.98 15.39
N SER A 103 4.46 27.38 16.47
CA SER A 103 5.21 27.16 17.71
C SER A 103 6.03 25.86 17.69
N GLY A 104 5.92 25.08 16.62
CA GLY A 104 6.54 23.76 16.50
C GLY A 104 5.76 22.65 17.21
N ARG A 105 4.54 22.93 17.67
CA ARG A 105 3.71 21.93 18.36
C ARG A 105 2.95 21.09 17.35
N GLY A 106 3.16 19.77 17.42
CA GLY A 106 2.40 18.80 16.64
C GLY A 106 1.04 18.47 17.26
N TYR A 107 0.00 18.30 16.44
CA TYR A 107 -1.31 17.79 16.82
C TYR A 107 -1.90 16.88 15.73
N SER A 108 -2.88 16.06 16.11
CA SER A 108 -3.60 15.18 15.19
C SER A 108 -4.83 15.91 14.63
N PRO A 109 -4.90 16.21 13.32
CA PRO A 109 -6.11 16.77 12.74
C PRO A 109 -7.21 15.70 12.60
N ALA A 110 -8.42 16.14 12.29
CA ALA A 110 -9.45 15.22 11.83
C ALA A 110 -9.14 14.78 10.39
N VAL A 111 -9.17 13.47 10.14
CA VAL A 111 -8.85 12.88 8.83
C VAL A 111 -10.02 12.03 8.35
N LYS A 112 -10.23 11.99 7.05
CA LYS A 112 -11.26 11.19 6.42
C LYS A 112 -10.73 10.54 5.16
N PHE A 113 -10.83 9.22 5.08
CA PHE A 113 -10.52 8.48 3.87
C PHE A 113 -11.54 8.78 2.77
N MET A 114 -11.05 9.20 1.60
CA MET A 114 -11.88 9.59 0.45
C MET A 114 -11.93 8.53 -0.65
N GLY A 115 -11.03 7.54 -0.60
CA GLY A 115 -10.97 6.45 -1.57
C GLY A 115 -9.55 6.10 -1.98
N PHE A 116 -9.44 5.14 -2.89
CA PHE A 116 -8.19 4.77 -3.52
C PHE A 116 -8.38 4.43 -5.00
N SER A 117 -7.30 4.48 -5.77
CA SER A 117 -7.22 3.96 -7.13
C SER A 117 -5.92 3.19 -7.34
N ILE A 118 -5.90 2.27 -8.30
CA ILE A 118 -4.69 1.54 -8.70
C ILE A 118 -4.36 1.96 -10.13
N LYS A 119 -3.13 2.44 -10.35
CA LYS A 119 -2.61 2.85 -11.66
C LYS A 119 -1.16 2.43 -11.77
N GLU A 120 -0.77 1.76 -12.86
CA GLU A 120 0.63 1.45 -13.18
C GLU A 120 1.41 0.84 -11.97
N ASN A 121 0.88 -0.25 -11.41
CA ASN A 121 1.44 -0.93 -10.22
C ASN A 121 1.63 -0.02 -8.98
N SER A 122 0.86 1.06 -8.90
CA SER A 122 0.91 2.00 -7.79
C SER A 122 -0.48 2.14 -7.19
N ILE A 123 -0.54 2.34 -5.88
CA ILE A 123 -1.78 2.66 -5.17
C ILE A 123 -1.79 4.17 -4.98
N CYS A 124 -2.87 4.84 -5.34
CA CYS A 124 -3.10 6.23 -4.98
C CYS A 124 -4.23 6.27 -3.95
N ILE A 125 -3.94 6.76 -2.75
CA ILE A 125 -4.90 6.93 -1.67
C ILE A 125 -5.19 8.42 -1.46
N CYS A 126 -6.45 8.78 -1.27
CA CYS A 126 -6.87 10.17 -1.04
C CYS A 126 -7.44 10.33 0.37
N TYR A 127 -7.02 11.39 1.05
CA TYR A 127 -7.51 11.77 2.38
C TYR A 127 -7.99 13.23 2.37
N GLU A 128 -9.11 13.50 3.03
CA GLU A 128 -9.50 14.85 3.43
C GLU A 128 -8.99 15.10 4.85
N VAL A 129 -8.29 16.21 5.03
CA VAL A 129 -7.80 16.67 6.33
C VAL A 129 -8.53 17.94 6.70
N THR A 130 -9.10 17.95 7.90
CA THR A 130 -9.81 19.10 8.46
C THR A 130 -8.97 19.69 9.59
N ASN A 131 -8.62 20.96 9.43
CA ASN A 131 -7.95 21.77 10.45
C ASN A 131 -8.84 22.97 10.78
N GLU A 132 -9.39 23.00 11.99
CA GLU A 132 -10.46 23.93 12.36
C GLU A 132 -11.61 23.85 11.34
N ASP A 133 -11.91 24.93 10.62
CA ASP A 133 -12.94 24.96 9.56
C ASP A 133 -12.36 24.85 8.14
N LYS A 134 -11.04 24.67 8.01
CA LYS A 134 -10.35 24.58 6.71
C LYS A 134 -10.14 23.11 6.34
N LYS A 135 -10.45 22.79 5.08
CA LYS A 135 -10.25 21.46 4.50
C LYS A 135 -9.23 21.49 3.39
N PHE A 136 -8.39 20.46 3.33
CA PHE A 136 -7.47 20.23 2.23
C PHE A 136 -7.35 18.74 1.96
N ILE A 137 -6.83 18.40 0.78
CA ILE A 137 -6.70 17.02 0.31
C ILE A 137 -5.24 16.63 0.29
N ILE A 138 -4.94 15.47 0.87
CA ILE A 138 -3.67 14.78 0.74
C ILE A 138 -3.89 13.60 -0.20
N GLU A 139 -3.07 13.50 -1.24
CA GLU A 139 -2.97 12.31 -2.07
C GLU A 139 -1.64 11.61 -1.78
N GLU A 140 -1.68 10.31 -1.64
CA GLU A 140 -0.53 9.48 -1.38
C GLU A 140 -0.40 8.40 -2.45
N THR A 141 0.65 8.48 -3.26
CA THR A 141 1.01 7.42 -4.20
C THR A 141 2.03 6.48 -3.57
N ILE A 142 1.71 5.19 -3.56
CA ILE A 142 2.49 4.14 -2.93
C ILE A 142 2.96 3.14 -3.97
N LYS A 143 4.24 2.81 -3.95
CA LYS A 143 4.82 1.68 -4.69
C LYS A 143 5.64 0.83 -3.75
N GLY A 144 5.62 -0.48 -3.95
CA GLY A 144 6.39 -1.41 -3.15
C GLY A 144 7.22 -2.34 -4.00
N GLU A 145 8.43 -2.60 -3.53
CA GLU A 145 9.35 -3.56 -4.12
C GLU A 145 9.91 -4.42 -2.98
N SER A 146 9.95 -5.72 -3.20
CA SER A 146 10.59 -6.66 -2.28
C SER A 146 11.67 -7.39 -3.06
N GLU A 147 12.92 -7.23 -2.65
CA GLU A 147 14.07 -7.88 -3.28
C GLU A 147 15.01 -8.37 -2.19
N ASN A 148 15.39 -9.65 -2.25
CA ASN A 148 16.27 -10.29 -1.26
C ASN A 148 15.81 -9.97 0.17
N HIS A 149 16.73 -9.52 1.03
CA HIS A 149 16.52 -9.23 2.44
C HIS A 149 15.94 -7.84 2.74
N THR A 150 15.27 -7.23 1.76
CA THR A 150 14.86 -5.82 1.84
C THR A 150 13.47 -5.60 1.25
N CYS A 151 12.64 -4.87 2.00
CA CYS A 151 11.37 -4.35 1.53
C CYS A 151 11.46 -2.82 1.38
N LYS A 152 11.18 -2.30 0.20
CA LYS A 152 11.18 -0.87 -0.11
C LYS A 152 9.75 -0.40 -0.35
N LEU A 153 9.32 0.59 0.42
CA LEU A 153 8.02 1.24 0.27
C LEU A 153 8.23 2.71 -0.09
N LEU A 154 7.99 3.02 -1.36
CA LEU A 154 8.00 4.38 -1.87
C LEU A 154 6.65 5.04 -1.60
N ARG A 155 6.64 6.14 -0.84
CA ARG A 155 5.45 6.94 -0.51
C ARG A 155 5.66 8.36 -1.06
N ILE A 156 4.80 8.80 -1.96
CA ILE A 156 4.83 10.13 -2.57
C ILE A 156 3.59 10.87 -2.14
N TYR A 157 3.75 12.00 -1.47
CA TYR A 157 2.65 12.83 -1.01
C TYR A 157 2.50 14.04 -1.90
N SER A 158 1.27 14.34 -2.26
CA SER A 158 0.88 15.59 -2.89
C SER A 158 -0.31 16.23 -2.20
N PHE A 159 -0.35 17.56 -2.26
CA PHE A 159 -1.34 18.37 -1.56
C PHE A 159 -1.95 19.36 -2.53
N ASN A 160 -3.28 19.50 -2.50
CA ASN A 160 -3.96 20.49 -3.34
C ASN A 160 -3.76 21.93 -2.84
N LYS A 161 -3.57 22.10 -1.52
CA LYS A 161 -3.32 23.37 -0.87
C LYS A 161 -2.51 23.11 0.41
N GLN A 162 -1.43 23.86 0.60
CA GLN A 162 -0.72 23.85 1.87
C GLN A 162 -1.55 24.63 2.91
N PRO A 163 -1.77 24.07 4.11
CA PRO A 163 -2.52 24.77 5.13
C PRO A 163 -1.72 25.99 5.62
N GLU A 164 -2.40 27.13 5.78
CA GLU A 164 -1.76 28.36 6.23
C GLU A 164 -1.22 28.17 7.66
N ASN A 165 -0.03 28.73 7.94
CA ASN A 165 0.60 28.73 9.26
C ASN A 165 0.77 27.35 9.91
N THR A 166 0.77 26.28 9.11
CA THR A 166 0.95 24.92 9.60
C THR A 166 1.77 24.10 8.61
N GLN A 167 2.61 23.22 9.13
CA GLN A 167 3.34 22.23 8.35
C GLN A 167 2.65 20.87 8.49
N ILE A 168 2.61 20.11 7.39
CA ILE A 168 2.14 18.73 7.41
C ILE A 168 3.30 17.84 7.85
N GLY A 169 3.05 16.90 8.75
CA GLY A 169 3.99 15.86 9.14
C GLY A 169 3.37 14.48 8.95
N ILE A 170 4.16 13.53 8.44
CA ILE A 170 3.78 12.12 8.40
C ILE A 170 4.55 11.39 9.49
N TYR A 171 3.83 10.94 10.49
CA TYR A 171 4.34 10.33 11.70
C TYR A 171 4.43 8.82 11.57
N ILE A 172 5.59 8.28 11.90
CA ILE A 172 5.88 6.85 11.96
C ILE A 172 6.37 6.57 13.38
N PRO A 173 5.51 5.97 14.25
CA PRO A 173 5.88 5.64 15.61
C PRO A 173 7.03 4.62 15.61
N ASN A 174 8.06 4.84 16.41
CA ASN A 174 9.15 3.88 16.55
C ASN A 174 8.65 2.54 17.12
N SER A 175 7.61 2.58 17.95
CA SER A 175 6.93 1.41 18.48
C SER A 175 6.20 0.57 17.43
N SER A 176 6.05 1.06 16.19
CA SER A 176 5.46 0.33 15.07
C SER A 176 6.49 -0.35 14.18
N ILE A 177 7.77 0.02 14.31
CA ILE A 177 8.87 -0.53 13.51
C ILE A 177 9.27 -1.89 14.10
N ARG A 178 9.28 -2.94 13.27
CA ARG A 178 9.62 -4.32 13.68
C ARG A 178 10.99 -4.77 13.18
N LYS A 179 11.52 -4.06 12.18
CA LYS A 179 12.79 -4.32 11.51
C LYS A 179 13.56 -3.03 11.26
N PRO A 180 14.90 -3.05 11.19
CA PRO A 180 15.70 -1.86 10.89
C PRO A 180 15.15 -1.07 9.70
N LEU A 181 14.80 0.19 9.95
CA LEU A 181 14.20 1.10 8.97
C LEU A 181 15.19 2.22 8.62
N THR A 182 15.50 2.34 7.34
CA THR A 182 16.17 3.52 6.77
C THR A 182 15.14 4.32 5.97
N ILE A 183 15.16 5.64 6.11
CA ILE A 183 14.25 6.53 5.38
C ILE A 183 15.09 7.49 4.55
N THR A 184 14.80 7.56 3.26
CA THR A 184 15.35 8.59 2.37
C THR A 184 14.24 9.51 1.90
N ALA A 185 14.57 10.79 1.69
CA ALA A 185 13.61 11.81 1.30
C ALA A 185 14.07 12.57 0.05
N ARG A 186 13.12 13.01 -0.76
CA ARG A 186 13.32 13.96 -1.86
C ARG A 186 12.23 15.02 -1.79
N ASN A 187 12.63 16.29 -1.79
CA ASN A 187 11.77 17.46 -1.56
C ASN A 187 11.03 17.38 -0.21
N GLY A 188 11.74 16.96 0.83
CA GLY A 188 11.22 16.79 2.18
C GLY A 188 12.35 16.41 3.14
N GLU A 189 12.05 16.50 4.44
CA GLU A 189 13.00 16.21 5.52
C GLU A 189 12.49 15.03 6.37
N VAL A 190 13.42 14.31 7.01
CA VAL A 190 13.10 13.37 8.09
C VAL A 190 13.60 14.00 9.39
N ALA A 191 12.68 14.50 10.21
CA ALA A 191 13.05 15.11 11.48
C ALA A 191 13.68 14.08 12.42
N SER A 192 14.69 14.52 13.15
CA SER A 192 15.38 13.71 14.15
C SER A 192 14.52 13.52 15.40
N GLY A 193 14.54 12.32 15.96
CA GLY A 193 13.72 11.95 17.10
C GLY A 193 13.69 10.45 17.34
N MET A 194 13.11 10.06 18.48
CA MET A 194 12.81 8.66 18.75
C MET A 194 11.85 8.13 17.69
N ASP A 195 10.70 8.78 17.54
CA ASP A 195 9.79 8.56 16.43
C ASP A 195 10.27 9.24 15.15
N LYS A 196 9.81 8.77 13.99
CA LYS A 196 10.16 9.37 12.70
C LYS A 196 9.03 10.28 12.25
N LEU A 197 9.38 11.51 11.92
CA LEU A 197 8.44 12.49 11.39
C LEU A 197 8.95 12.94 10.02
N LEU A 198 8.19 12.61 8.99
CA LEU A 198 8.48 13.01 7.61
C LEU A 198 7.84 14.37 7.37
N LEU A 199 8.61 15.31 6.86
CA LEU A 199 8.20 16.69 6.66
C LEU A 199 8.21 17.02 5.16
N PRO A 200 7.07 16.88 4.47
CA PRO A 200 6.91 17.36 3.10
C PRO A 200 7.21 18.87 2.99
N GLU A 201 8.08 19.26 2.07
CA GLU A 201 8.47 20.67 1.84
C GLU A 201 7.84 21.29 0.60
N SER A 202 7.30 20.47 -0.30
CA SER A 202 6.74 20.94 -1.57
C SER A 202 5.39 20.31 -1.84
N SER A 203 4.71 20.75 -2.91
CA SER A 203 3.46 20.15 -3.37
C SER A 203 3.61 18.68 -3.77
N LYS A 204 4.85 18.17 -3.91
CA LYS A 204 5.14 16.77 -4.18
C LYS A 204 6.44 16.32 -3.49
N SER A 205 6.28 15.64 -2.37
CA SER A 205 7.40 15.12 -1.55
C SER A 205 7.42 13.60 -1.61
N GLN A 206 8.63 13.03 -1.65
CA GLN A 206 8.83 11.60 -1.77
C GLN A 206 9.63 11.09 -0.59
N PHE A 207 9.18 9.98 -0.01
CA PHE A 207 9.87 9.26 1.05
C PHE A 207 9.96 7.79 0.68
N THR A 208 11.16 7.22 0.78
CA THR A 208 11.37 5.78 0.59
C THR A 208 11.70 5.16 1.93
N LEU A 209 10.81 4.28 2.39
CA LEU A 209 10.99 3.48 3.59
C LEU A 209 11.66 2.17 3.19
N ILE A 210 12.86 1.92 3.70
CA ILE A 210 13.66 0.74 3.39
C ILE A 210 13.79 -0.09 4.67
N PHE A 211 13.08 -1.21 4.71
CA PHE A 211 13.14 -2.17 5.80
C PHE A 211 14.13 -3.28 5.46
N ASN A 212 15.11 -3.51 6.33
CA ASN A 212 16.11 -4.57 6.18
C ASN A 212 15.83 -5.70 7.17
N GLU A 213 16.06 -6.95 6.77
CA GLU A 213 15.85 -8.14 7.63
C GLU A 213 16.84 -8.28 8.77
#